data_AF-A0A3B5L655-F1
#
_entry.id   AF-A0A3B5L655-F1
#
_cell.length_a   1.000
_cell.length_b   1.000
_cell.length_c   1.000
_cell.angle_alpha   90.00
_cell.angle_beta   90.00
_cell.angle_gamma   90.00
#
_symmetry.space_group_name_H-M   'P 1'
#
loop_
_entity.id
_entity.type
_entity.pdbx_description
1 polymer ?
#
loop_
_entity_poly.entity_id
_entity_poly.type
_entity_poly.pdbx_seq_one_letter_code
_entity_poly.pdbx_strand_id
1 'polypeptide(L)'
;MVVMENAGYQKLLQMVAYCQNVDRCRRSLMAVHFDEVWDNERCNQMCDTCCHEEGFVDITQHARQVVLIVEQAGSMNEKVTPLKLVETWMGRGPAKLRKMIQTTALSRLQAESVIVSLLLQGYLREDYSFTPYTTYFYMKLGRKAPLLKEKTHTINMNIRVRGTVSNRGANPFKTL
;
A
#
# COMPACT_ATOMS: atom_id res chain seq x y z
N MET A 1 1.55 20.57 -0.71
CA MET A 1 1.60 20.88 -2.15
C MET A 1 0.18 20.90 -2.73
N VAL A 2 -0.49 19.76 -2.91
CA VAL A 2 -1.83 19.70 -3.54
C VAL A 2 -3.03 19.79 -2.56
N VAL A 3 -2.80 20.22 -1.31
CA VAL A 3 -3.83 20.20 -0.25
C VAL A 3 -4.96 21.22 -0.49
N MET A 4 -4.67 22.30 -1.22
CA MET A 4 -5.65 23.35 -1.56
C MET A 4 -6.36 23.08 -2.89
N GLU A 5 -6.03 21.99 -3.59
CA GLU A 5 -6.68 21.62 -4.84
C GLU A 5 -7.87 20.68 -4.53
N ASN A 6 -9.06 21.04 -5.00
CA ASN A 6 -10.30 20.30 -4.73
C ASN A 6 -10.19 18.78 -4.95
N ALA A 7 -9.50 18.36 -6.00
CA ALA A 7 -9.29 16.95 -6.34
C ALA A 7 -7.81 16.53 -6.29
N GLY A 8 -6.91 17.39 -5.80
CA GLY A 8 -5.47 17.15 -5.87
C GLY A 8 -5.04 15.91 -5.11
N TYR A 9 -5.58 15.74 -3.88
CA TYR A 9 -5.31 14.54 -3.07
C TYR A 9 -5.86 13.26 -3.70
N GLN A 10 -7.10 13.30 -4.22
CA GLN A 10 -7.71 12.14 -4.87
C GLN A 10 -6.91 11.70 -6.11
N LYS A 11 -6.50 12.66 -6.96
CA LYS A 11 -5.66 12.39 -8.14
C LYS A 11 -4.28 11.85 -7.75
N LEU A 12 -3.68 12.38 -6.67
CA LEU A 12 -2.43 11.84 -6.13
C LEU A 12 -2.59 10.39 -5.68
N LEU A 13 -3.65 10.06 -4.95
CA LEU A 13 -3.91 8.67 -4.54
C LEU A 13 -4.15 7.73 -5.73
N GLN A 14 -4.79 8.20 -6.81
CA GLN A 14 -4.91 7.42 -8.04
C GLN A 14 -3.53 7.10 -8.65
N MET A 15 -2.60 8.07 -8.65
CA MET A 15 -1.24 7.84 -9.11
C MET A 15 -0.48 6.87 -8.20
N VAL A 16 -0.66 6.98 -6.88
CA VAL A 16 -0.07 6.03 -5.92
C VAL A 16 -0.63 4.62 -6.13
N ALA A 17 -1.94 4.49 -6.37
CA ALA A 17 -2.58 3.22 -6.69
C ALA A 17 -2.03 2.62 -8.00
N TYR A 18 -1.79 3.45 -9.02
CA TYR A 18 -1.09 3.01 -10.23
C TYR A 18 0.30 2.45 -9.89
N CYS A 19 1.13 3.17 -9.13
CA CYS A 19 2.47 2.70 -8.77
C CYS A 19 2.46 1.39 -7.96
N GLN A 20 1.47 1.22 -7.07
CA GLN A 20 1.31 0.02 -6.24
C GLN A 20 0.65 -1.15 -6.98
N ASN A 21 0.07 -0.93 -8.15
CA ASN A 21 -0.56 -1.99 -8.91
C ASN A 21 0.48 -2.95 -9.49
N VAL A 22 0.20 -4.25 -9.34
CA VAL A 22 1.08 -5.35 -9.78
C VAL A 22 0.33 -6.47 -10.50
N ASP A 23 -0.98 -6.32 -10.69
CA ASP A 23 -1.91 -7.33 -11.20
C ASP A 23 -2.65 -6.89 -12.47
N ARG A 24 -2.64 -5.58 -12.81
CA ARG A 24 -3.34 -5.04 -13.98
C ARG A 24 -2.36 -4.44 -14.98
N CYS A 25 -2.63 -4.67 -16.26
CA CYS A 25 -1.88 -4.06 -17.36
C CYS A 25 -1.78 -2.53 -17.19
N ARG A 26 -0.57 -1.98 -17.35
CA ARG A 26 -0.33 -0.53 -17.26
C ARG A 26 -1.20 0.27 -18.23
N ARG A 27 -1.35 -0.20 -19.47
CA ARG A 27 -2.20 0.44 -20.49
C ARG A 27 -3.68 0.38 -20.12
N SER A 28 -4.15 -0.72 -19.54
CA SER A 28 -5.53 -0.83 -19.04
C SER A 28 -5.81 0.17 -17.91
N LEU A 29 -4.88 0.35 -16.97
CA LEU A 29 -5.03 1.34 -15.90
C LEU A 29 -5.12 2.77 -16.45
N MET A 30 -4.31 3.10 -17.45
CA MET A 30 -4.36 4.39 -18.13
C MET A 30 -5.68 4.57 -18.88
N ALA A 31 -6.14 3.56 -19.64
CA ALA A 31 -7.39 3.62 -20.37
C ALA A 31 -8.59 3.87 -19.44
N VAL A 32 -8.66 3.19 -18.29
CA VAL A 32 -9.70 3.45 -17.27
C VAL A 32 -9.66 4.90 -16.76
N HIS A 33 -8.48 5.51 -16.63
CA HIS A 33 -8.38 6.91 -16.20
C HIS A 33 -8.92 7.90 -17.26
N PHE A 34 -8.82 7.55 -18.54
CA PHE A 34 -9.32 8.34 -19.67
C PHE A 34 -10.70 7.89 -20.17
N ASP A 35 -11.38 7.02 -19.43
CA ASP A 35 -12.67 6.43 -19.80
C ASP A 35 -12.66 5.75 -21.19
N GLU A 36 -11.52 5.17 -21.57
CA GLU A 36 -11.32 4.42 -22.82
C GLU A 36 -11.56 2.92 -22.62
N VAL A 37 -12.14 2.27 -23.63
CA VAL A 37 -12.29 0.81 -23.66
C VAL A 37 -10.97 0.19 -24.14
N TRP A 38 -10.37 -0.65 -23.29
CA TRP A 38 -9.08 -1.29 -23.58
C TRP A 38 -9.17 -2.82 -23.53
N ASP A 39 -8.59 -3.45 -24.54
CA ASP A 39 -8.39 -4.89 -24.61
C ASP A 39 -6.97 -5.25 -24.16
N ASN A 40 -6.87 -6.05 -23.10
CA ASN A 40 -5.58 -6.43 -22.51
C ASN A 40 -4.68 -7.20 -23.48
N GLU A 41 -5.25 -7.92 -24.45
CA GLU A 41 -4.48 -8.66 -25.46
C GLU A 41 -3.63 -7.71 -26.32
N ARG A 42 -4.11 -6.47 -26.55
CA ARG A 42 -3.40 -5.44 -27.32
C ARG A 42 -2.17 -4.88 -26.62
N CYS A 43 -1.94 -5.23 -25.35
CA CYS A 43 -0.70 -4.85 -24.67
C CYS A 43 0.52 -5.54 -25.27
N ASN A 44 0.36 -6.77 -25.79
CA ASN A 44 1.45 -7.57 -26.38
C ASN A 44 2.69 -7.66 -25.49
N GLN A 45 2.51 -7.87 -24.18
CA GLN A 45 3.62 -7.99 -23.21
C GLN A 45 4.56 -6.77 -23.17
N MET A 46 4.05 -5.58 -23.53
CA MET A 46 4.84 -4.34 -23.55
C MET A 46 4.75 -3.55 -22.23
N CYS A 47 4.47 -4.19 -21.10
CA CYS A 47 4.54 -3.54 -19.79
C CYS A 47 4.99 -4.53 -18.71
N ASP A 48 5.60 -3.99 -17.65
CA ASP A 48 6.17 -4.75 -16.54
C ASP A 48 5.18 -5.75 -15.93
N THR A 49 3.91 -5.38 -15.81
CA THR A 49 2.87 -6.16 -15.13
C THR A 49 2.37 -7.31 -15.99
N CYS A 50 2.29 -7.15 -17.31
CA CYS A 50 1.91 -8.27 -18.19
C CYS A 50 2.97 -9.37 -18.23
N CYS A 51 4.25 -9.00 -18.03
CA CYS A 51 5.39 -9.91 -18.15
C CYS A 51 5.69 -10.74 -16.91
N HIS A 52 5.02 -10.49 -15.79
CA HIS A 52 5.33 -11.10 -14.50
C HIS A 52 4.09 -11.71 -13.87
N GLU A 53 4.30 -12.73 -13.02
CA GLU A 53 3.25 -13.33 -12.21
C GLU A 53 3.06 -12.53 -10.91
N GLU A 54 1.81 -12.31 -10.56
CA GLU A 54 1.37 -11.69 -9.33
C GLU A 54 1.14 -12.72 -8.21
N GLY A 55 1.21 -12.26 -6.96
CA GLY A 55 0.84 -13.04 -5.80
C GLY A 55 -0.02 -12.24 -4.85
N PHE A 56 -0.86 -12.95 -4.09
CA PHE A 56 -1.68 -12.38 -3.03
C PHE A 56 -1.06 -12.72 -1.68
N VAL A 57 -0.91 -11.72 -0.82
CA VAL A 57 -0.48 -11.91 0.56
C VAL A 57 -1.53 -11.36 1.49
N ASP A 58 -1.93 -12.19 2.46
CA ASP A 58 -2.75 -11.76 3.59
C ASP A 58 -1.91 -10.83 4.48
N ILE A 59 -2.33 -9.58 4.61
CA ILE A 59 -1.70 -8.57 5.46
C ILE A 59 -2.56 -8.20 6.67
N THR A 60 -3.58 -8.99 7.00
CA THR A 60 -4.55 -8.69 8.07
C THR A 60 -3.88 -8.46 9.41
N GLN A 61 -2.93 -9.33 9.80
CA GLN A 61 -2.21 -9.17 11.07
C GLN A 61 -1.34 -7.91 11.07
N HIS A 62 -0.64 -7.64 9.96
CA HIS A 62 0.15 -6.43 9.80
C HIS A 62 -0.72 -5.17 9.86
N ALA A 63 -1.90 -5.19 9.23
CA ALA A 63 -2.87 -4.11 9.27
C ALA A 63 -3.35 -3.82 10.69
N ARG A 64 -3.71 -4.87 11.46
CA ARG A 64 -4.11 -4.74 12.87
C ARG A 64 -2.99 -4.14 13.72
N GLN A 65 -1.75 -4.59 13.52
CA GLN A 65 -0.59 -4.03 14.22
C GLN A 65 -0.44 -2.54 13.92
N VAL A 66 -0.43 -2.14 12.65
CA VAL A 66 -0.28 -0.73 12.23
C VAL A 66 -1.41 0.15 12.79
N VAL A 67 -2.66 -0.31 12.72
CA VAL A 67 -3.82 0.39 13.28
C VAL A 67 -3.67 0.59 14.78
N LEU A 68 -3.21 -0.44 15.52
CA LEU A 68 -2.97 -0.35 16.96
C LEU A 68 -1.91 0.72 17.29
N ILE A 69 -0.84 0.85 16.49
CA ILE A 69 0.17 1.92 16.69
C ILE A 69 -0.47 3.31 16.61
N VAL A 70 -1.29 3.52 15.57
CA VAL A 70 -1.92 4.82 15.33
C VAL A 70 -2.99 5.11 16.38
N GLU A 71 -3.74 4.11 16.80
CA GLU A 71 -4.73 4.21 17.89
C GLU A 71 -4.06 4.59 19.22
N GLN A 72 -2.97 3.92 19.58
CA GLN A 72 -2.21 4.21 20.79
C GLN A 72 -1.57 5.60 20.78
N ALA A 73 -1.02 6.03 19.65
CA ALA A 73 -0.50 7.38 19.53
C ALA A 73 -1.63 8.42 19.69
N GLY A 74 -2.80 8.14 19.11
CA GLY A 74 -4.01 8.96 19.28
C GLY A 74 -4.44 9.08 20.75
N SER A 75 -4.46 7.99 21.52
CA SER A 75 -4.83 8.01 22.94
C SER A 75 -3.84 8.77 23.82
N MET A 76 -2.60 8.94 23.35
CA MET A 76 -1.55 9.72 23.99
C MET A 76 -1.47 11.17 23.49
N ASN A 77 -2.41 11.59 22.63
CA ASN A 77 -2.40 12.89 21.96
C ASN A 77 -1.11 13.17 21.15
N GLU A 78 -0.51 12.10 20.61
CA GLU A 78 0.72 12.13 19.83
C GLU A 78 0.41 12.06 18.34
N LYS A 79 0.86 13.06 17.57
CA LYS A 79 0.78 13.02 16.11
C LYS A 79 1.83 12.07 15.53
N VAL A 80 1.46 11.34 14.48
CA VAL A 80 2.31 10.31 13.85
C VAL A 80 2.56 10.66 12.40
N THR A 81 3.81 10.95 12.04
CA THR A 81 4.23 11.09 10.63
C THR A 81 4.40 9.70 10.00
N PRO A 82 4.35 9.56 8.66
CA PRO A 82 4.61 8.27 8.00
C PRO A 82 5.96 7.66 8.41
N LEU A 83 7.01 8.49 8.52
CA LEU A 83 8.31 8.07 9.00
C LEU A 83 8.25 7.55 10.45
N LYS A 84 7.60 8.28 11.36
CA LYS A 84 7.44 7.86 12.76
C LYS A 84 6.67 6.54 12.85
N LEU A 85 5.66 6.33 11.99
CA LEU A 85 4.89 5.09 11.92
C LEU A 85 5.76 3.89 11.52
N VAL A 86 6.50 4.01 10.40
CA VAL A 86 7.41 2.95 9.91
C VAL A 86 8.46 2.63 10.96
N GLU A 87 9.13 3.64 11.50
CA GLU A 87 10.19 3.44 12.50
C GLU A 87 9.65 2.77 13.76
N THR A 88 8.48 3.21 14.26
CA THR A 88 7.84 2.61 15.45
C THR A 88 7.48 1.14 15.20
N TRP A 89 6.92 0.81 14.04
CA TRP A 89 6.55 -0.56 13.71
C TRP A 89 7.76 -1.49 13.55
N MET A 90 8.88 -0.94 13.05
CA MET A 90 10.18 -1.63 12.97
C MET A 90 10.93 -1.67 14.31
N GLY A 91 10.32 -1.25 15.42
CA GLY A 91 10.93 -1.29 16.76
C GLY A 91 11.96 -0.18 17.03
N ARG A 92 12.02 0.83 16.17
CA ARG A 92 12.88 2.02 16.30
C ARG A 92 12.05 3.22 16.78
N GLY A 93 12.71 4.30 17.19
CA GLY A 93 12.03 5.52 17.64
C GLY A 93 11.56 5.52 19.12
N PRO A 94 10.59 6.40 19.48
CA PRO A 94 10.28 6.70 20.88
C PRO A 94 9.80 5.47 21.67
N ALA A 95 10.47 5.19 22.80
CA ALA A 95 10.17 4.04 23.65
C ALA A 95 8.70 4.01 24.16
N LYS A 96 8.07 5.18 24.30
CA LYS A 96 6.68 5.33 24.75
C LYS A 96 5.68 4.55 23.89
N LEU A 97 5.88 4.53 22.58
CA LEU A 97 4.99 3.82 21.65
C LEU A 97 5.38 2.34 21.53
N ARG A 98 6.67 2.02 21.64
CA ARG A 98 7.19 0.65 21.39
C ARG A 98 6.75 -0.41 22.41
N LYS A 99 6.53 -0.03 23.68
CA LYS A 99 6.33 -0.99 24.79
C LYS A 99 5.13 -1.93 24.65
N MET A 100 4.16 -1.59 23.78
CA MET A 100 2.92 -2.36 23.62
C MET A 100 2.73 -2.92 22.20
N ILE A 101 3.75 -2.81 21.34
CA ILE A 101 3.62 -3.12 19.90
C ILE A 101 4.53 -4.31 19.56
N GLN A 102 3.98 -5.29 18.84
CA GLN A 102 4.76 -6.35 18.21
C GLN A 102 5.55 -5.79 17.02
N THR A 103 6.88 -5.92 17.07
CA THR A 103 7.77 -5.45 15.99
C THR A 103 7.63 -6.31 14.74
N THR A 104 7.64 -5.66 13.58
CA THR A 104 7.60 -6.38 12.30
C THR A 104 8.97 -6.95 11.92
N ALA A 105 8.96 -8.13 11.28
CA ALA A 105 10.15 -8.72 10.65
C ALA A 105 10.31 -8.30 9.18
N LEU A 106 9.39 -7.48 8.66
CA LEU A 106 9.41 -7.01 7.27
C LEU A 106 10.60 -6.06 7.02
N SER A 107 11.11 -6.08 5.79
CA SER A 107 12.03 -5.04 5.33
C SER A 107 11.34 -3.66 5.33
N ARG A 108 12.14 -2.59 5.36
CA ARG A 108 11.62 -1.22 5.34
C ARG A 108 10.65 -0.97 4.17
N LEU A 109 11.02 -1.42 2.97
CA LEU A 109 10.21 -1.25 1.76
C LEU A 109 8.88 -2.01 1.85
N GLN A 110 8.88 -3.21 2.43
CA GLN A 110 7.66 -3.98 2.64
C GLN A 110 6.76 -3.30 3.69
N ALA A 111 7.34 -2.78 4.78
CA ALA A 111 6.58 -2.05 5.79
C ALA A 111 5.93 -0.77 5.22
N GLU A 112 6.68 0.00 4.44
CA GLU A 112 6.18 1.18 3.72
C GLU A 112 5.06 0.78 2.75
N SER A 113 5.22 -0.31 2.01
CA SER A 113 4.23 -0.83 1.05
C SER A 113 2.91 -1.22 1.75
N VAL A 114 2.98 -1.92 2.88
CA VAL A 114 1.79 -2.23 3.70
C VAL A 114 1.08 -0.94 4.16
N ILE A 115 1.82 0.04 4.68
CA ILE A 115 1.24 1.31 5.14
C ILE A 115 0.56 2.06 3.98
N VAL A 116 1.17 2.09 2.80
CA VAL A 116 0.58 2.69 1.60
C VAL A 116 -0.69 1.95 1.17
N SER A 117 -0.69 0.61 1.20
CA SER A 117 -1.88 -0.19 0.91
C SER A 117 -3.03 0.13 1.87
N LEU A 118 -2.76 0.26 3.18
CA LEU A 118 -3.76 0.63 4.17
C LEU A 118 -4.31 2.05 3.98
N LEU A 119 -3.47 2.99 3.53
CA LEU A 119 -3.90 4.33 3.15
C LEU A 119 -4.83 4.29 1.94
N LEU A 120 -4.43 3.60 0.86
CA LEU A 120 -5.22 3.48 -0.37
C LEU A 120 -6.58 2.80 -0.13
N GLN A 121 -6.61 1.79 0.76
CA GLN A 121 -7.84 1.07 1.08
C GLN A 121 -8.74 1.81 2.08
N GLY A 122 -8.25 2.87 2.74
CA GLY A 122 -9.02 3.73 3.65
C GLY A 122 -9.05 3.26 5.12
N TYR A 123 -8.12 2.37 5.52
CA TYR A 123 -7.89 2.03 6.93
C TYR A 123 -7.07 3.09 7.64
N LEU A 124 -6.18 3.75 6.90
CA LEU A 124 -5.50 4.96 7.32
C LEU A 124 -6.07 6.16 6.54
N ARG A 125 -5.90 7.35 7.10
CA ARG A 125 -6.15 8.61 6.42
C ARG A 125 -5.10 9.64 6.79
N GLU A 126 -4.98 10.62 5.94
CA GLU A 126 -4.21 11.82 6.10
C GLU A 126 -4.81 12.77 7.15
N ASP A 127 -3.93 13.49 7.83
CA ASP A 127 -4.24 14.61 8.72
C ASP A 127 -3.23 15.73 8.48
N TYR A 128 -3.70 16.85 7.95
CA TYR A 128 -2.86 17.99 7.62
C TYR A 128 -2.75 18.95 8.80
N SER A 129 -1.55 19.45 9.05
CA SER A 129 -1.32 20.52 10.01
C SER A 129 -0.59 21.66 9.33
N PHE A 130 -1.24 22.82 9.29
CA PHE A 130 -0.68 24.03 8.71
C PHE A 130 0.15 24.75 9.76
N THR A 131 1.41 24.99 9.45
CA THR A 131 2.30 25.85 10.23
C THR A 131 2.74 27.02 9.34
N PRO A 132 3.29 28.12 9.90
CA PRO A 132 3.62 29.32 9.12
C PRO A 132 4.51 29.07 7.89
N TYR A 133 5.34 28.03 7.92
CA TYR A 133 6.33 27.75 6.88
C TYR A 133 6.03 26.50 6.05
N THR A 134 5.21 25.59 6.56
CA THR A 134 4.97 24.30 5.88
C THR A 134 3.68 23.62 6.33
N THR A 135 3.16 22.77 5.45
CA THR A 135 2.04 21.87 5.75
C THR A 135 2.60 20.50 6.06
N TYR A 136 2.41 20.04 7.30
CA TYR A 136 2.77 18.69 7.72
C TYR A 136 1.68 17.68 7.35
N PHE A 137 2.12 16.46 7.07
CA PHE A 137 1.28 15.31 6.80
C PHE A 137 1.44 14.28 7.92
N TYR A 138 0.33 13.97 8.60
CA TYR A 138 0.27 12.94 9.63
C TYR A 138 -0.70 11.83 9.21
N MET A 139 -0.56 10.67 9.85
CA MET A 139 -1.46 9.53 9.69
C MET A 139 -2.44 9.47 10.86
N LYS A 140 -3.71 9.26 10.55
CA LYS A 140 -4.79 8.97 11.49
C LYS A 140 -5.56 7.72 11.06
N LEU A 141 -6.38 7.20 11.97
CA LEU A 141 -7.32 6.13 11.66
C LEU A 141 -8.33 6.57 10.60
N GLY A 142 -8.44 5.78 9.54
CA GLY A 142 -9.43 5.95 8.48
C GLY A 142 -10.79 5.38 8.86
N ARG A 143 -11.78 5.57 7.97
CA ARG A 143 -13.17 5.15 8.21
C ARG A 143 -13.33 3.63 8.32
N LYS A 144 -12.45 2.87 7.66
CA LYS A 144 -12.48 1.40 7.68
C LYS A 144 -11.68 0.79 8.83
N ALA A 145 -10.95 1.58 9.62
CA ALA A 145 -10.16 1.07 10.75
C ALA A 145 -10.98 0.22 11.76
N PRO A 146 -12.23 0.56 12.11
CA PRO A 146 -13.03 -0.26 13.03
C PRO A 146 -13.31 -1.68 12.52
N LEU A 147 -13.38 -1.89 11.19
CA LEU A 147 -13.63 -3.22 10.60
C LEU A 147 -12.53 -4.22 10.95
N LEU A 148 -11.30 -3.76 11.18
CA LEU A 148 -10.18 -4.62 11.57
C LEU A 148 -10.28 -5.17 13.00
N LYS A 149 -11.18 -4.62 13.83
CA LYS A 149 -11.48 -5.14 15.17
C LYS A 149 -12.34 -6.40 15.11
N GLU A 150 -13.08 -6.59 14.02
CA GLU A 150 -13.84 -7.82 13.77
C GLU A 150 -12.88 -8.96 13.39
N LYS A 151 -13.11 -10.14 13.96
CA LYS A 151 -12.22 -11.30 13.73
C LYS A 151 -12.35 -11.88 12.32
N THR A 152 -13.50 -11.67 11.68
CA THR A 152 -13.88 -12.19 10.37
C THR A 152 -13.31 -11.38 9.20
N HIS A 153 -12.92 -10.12 9.45
CA HIS A 153 -12.47 -9.24 8.39
C HIS A 153 -11.01 -9.51 8.01
N THR A 154 -10.76 -9.79 6.72
CA THR A 154 -9.44 -10.05 6.16
C THR A 154 -9.06 -9.00 5.12
N ILE A 155 -7.76 -8.74 5.01
CA ILE A 155 -7.18 -7.77 4.08
C ILE A 155 -6.05 -8.42 3.32
N ASN A 156 -6.17 -8.38 2.00
CA ASN A 156 -5.13 -8.84 1.10
C ASN A 156 -4.41 -7.67 0.43
N MET A 157 -3.16 -7.90 0.06
CA MET A 157 -2.35 -7.01 -0.74
C MET A 157 -1.71 -7.81 -1.87
N ASN A 158 -1.73 -7.22 -3.07
CA ASN A 158 -1.06 -7.78 -4.22
C ASN A 158 0.43 -7.46 -4.12
N ILE A 159 1.28 -8.46 -4.32
CA ILE A 159 2.74 -8.31 -4.35
C ILE A 159 3.29 -8.91 -5.63
N ARG A 160 4.44 -8.40 -6.08
CA ARG A 160 5.24 -9.08 -7.11
C ARG A 160 5.93 -10.27 -6.47
N VAL A 161 5.64 -11.47 -6.95
CA VAL A 161 6.45 -12.63 -6.62
C VAL A 161 7.72 -12.54 -7.47
N ARG A 162 8.89 -12.45 -6.83
CA ARG A 162 10.14 -12.72 -7.57
C ARG A 162 10.10 -14.21 -7.89
N GLY A 163 9.78 -14.54 -9.15
CA GLY A 163 9.78 -15.92 -9.61
C GLY A 163 11.13 -16.58 -9.29
N THR A 164 11.10 -17.67 -8.54
CA THR A 164 12.04 -18.76 -8.82
C THR A 164 11.86 -19.09 -10.29
N VAL A 165 12.93 -18.98 -11.08
CA VAL A 165 12.93 -19.31 -12.51
C VAL A 165 12.25 -20.66 -12.69
N SER A 166 10.99 -20.67 -13.11
CA SER A 166 10.36 -21.88 -13.61
C SER A 166 10.99 -22.09 -14.96
N ASN A 167 11.90 -23.07 -15.01
CA ASN A 167 12.48 -23.58 -16.23
C ASN A 167 11.32 -24.10 -17.08
N ARG A 168 10.72 -23.24 -17.92
CA ARG A 168 9.72 -23.67 -18.89
C ARG A 168 10.46 -24.55 -19.87
N GLY A 169 10.27 -25.86 -19.67
CA GLY A 169 10.90 -26.91 -20.42
C GLY A 169 10.87 -26.62 -21.91
N ALA A 170 12.01 -26.90 -22.53
CA ALA A 170 12.11 -27.13 -23.95
C ALA A 170 10.91 -27.96 -24.41
N ASN A 171 10.15 -27.43 -25.36
CA ASN A 171 9.07 -28.14 -26.01
C ASN A 171 9.70 -29.04 -27.09
N PRO A 172 9.77 -30.37 -26.92
CA PRO A 172 10.50 -31.22 -27.85
C PRO A 172 9.49 -31.88 -28.81
N PHE A 173 8.71 -31.11 -29.57
CA PHE A 173 7.93 -31.68 -30.69
C PHE A 173 7.56 -30.59 -31.71
N LYS A 174 8.47 -30.34 -32.65
CA LYS A 174 8.13 -30.02 -34.05
C LYS A 174 9.17 -30.67 -34.95
N THR A 175 8.87 -31.90 -35.35
CA THR A 175 9.45 -32.57 -36.51
C THR A 175 8.32 -32.69 -37.53
N LEU A 176 8.48 -31.98 -38.64
CA LEU A 176 7.95 -32.14 -40.01
C LEU A 176 7.83 -30.75 -40.66
#